data_AF-A0A1V5WE16-F1
#
_entry.id   AF-A0A1V5WE16-F1
#
_cell.length_a   1.000
_cell.length_b   1.000
_cell.length_c   1.000
_cell.angle_alpha   90.00
_cell.angle_beta   90.00
_cell.angle_gamma   90.00
#
_symmetry.space_group_name_H-M   'P 1'
#
loop_
_entity.id
_entity.type
_entity.pdbx_description
1 polymer ?
#
loop_
_entity_poly.entity_id
_entity_poly.type
_entity_poly.pdbx_seq_one_letter_code
_entity_poly.pdbx_strand_id
1 'polypeptide(L)'
;MEDQALTPTRRRSYWRWMGVAALLAGWSVYRLWQRCCERGGRSVGLIPCPEPGPPSPPLAEPVPGPIELPAYVAAEEPPAPALASPPAPDDLSRIEGIGPKVAQLLAAADIRTFAQLAAATPEQLRELLQQARLRFMNPETWPEQAALAAQGDWDGLTALQRQLQGGRRIEPRE
;
A
#
# COMPACT_ATOMS: atom_id res chain seq x y z
N MET A 1 5.69 -38.84 63.67
CA MET A 1 5.59 -37.37 63.73
C MET A 1 6.61 -36.81 62.76
N GLU A 2 6.29 -36.89 61.47
CA GLU A 2 7.15 -36.44 60.39
C GLU A 2 6.52 -35.19 59.77
N ASP A 3 7.27 -34.10 59.71
CA ASP A 3 6.88 -32.91 58.96
C ASP A 3 8.02 -32.48 58.04
N GLN A 4 7.70 -32.18 56.79
CA GLN A 4 8.67 -31.99 55.72
C GLN A 4 8.95 -30.50 55.46
N ALA A 5 10.07 -30.01 55.97
CA ALA A 5 10.57 -28.67 55.66
C ALA A 5 11.61 -28.70 54.51
N LEU A 6 11.12 -28.72 53.26
CA LEU A 6 11.97 -28.61 52.06
C LEU A 6 12.59 -27.20 51.94
N THR A 7 13.93 -27.14 51.85
CA THR A 7 14.66 -25.86 51.70
C THR A 7 14.80 -25.44 50.22
N PRO A 8 14.51 -24.17 49.86
CA PRO A 8 14.49 -23.72 48.46
C PRO A 8 15.86 -23.19 47.96
N THR A 9 16.88 -24.03 47.85
CA THR A 9 18.23 -23.63 47.36
C THR A 9 18.59 -24.19 45.97
N ARG A 10 17.68 -24.08 44.97
CA ARG A 10 18.02 -24.41 43.56
C ARG A 10 17.32 -23.63 42.44
N ARG A 11 17.13 -22.31 42.59
CA ARG A 11 16.61 -21.42 41.52
C ARG A 11 17.55 -20.25 41.20
N ARG A 12 18.65 -20.49 40.46
CA ARG A 12 19.41 -19.38 39.83
C ARG A 12 20.21 -19.69 38.55
N SER A 13 20.57 -20.95 38.26
CA SER A 13 21.52 -21.25 37.16
C SER A 13 20.91 -21.58 35.78
N TYR A 14 19.61 -21.87 35.68
CA TYR A 14 19.00 -22.32 34.40
C TYR A 14 18.65 -21.21 33.41
N TRP A 15 18.53 -19.94 33.86
CA TRP A 15 18.09 -18.84 33.00
C TRP A 15 19.19 -18.20 32.13
N ARG A 16 20.48 -18.50 32.37
CA ARG A 16 21.58 -17.96 31.54
C ARG A 16 21.95 -18.81 30.32
N TRP A 17 21.46 -20.04 30.22
CA TRP A 17 21.72 -20.94 29.09
C TRP A 17 20.57 -21.03 28.07
N MET A 18 19.32 -20.77 28.45
CA MET A 18 18.20 -20.76 27.48
C MET A 18 18.16 -19.51 26.59
N GLY A 19 18.80 -18.39 26.99
CA GLY A 19 18.84 -17.17 26.16
C GLY A 19 19.72 -17.30 24.91
N VAL A 20 20.87 -17.99 25.02
CA VAL A 20 21.86 -18.07 23.92
C VAL A 20 21.38 -18.97 22.78
N ALA A 21 20.72 -20.09 23.10
CA ALA A 21 20.17 -21.01 22.09
C ALA A 21 19.07 -20.37 21.22
N ALA A 22 18.19 -19.57 21.84
CA ALA A 22 17.13 -18.85 21.12
C ALA A 22 17.69 -17.79 20.16
N LEU A 23 18.75 -17.08 20.55
CA LEU A 23 19.42 -16.08 19.71
C LEU A 23 20.06 -16.72 18.46
N LEU A 24 20.69 -17.90 18.59
CA LEU A 24 21.31 -18.59 17.44
C LEU A 24 20.28 -19.15 16.44
N ALA A 25 19.13 -19.64 16.91
CA ALA A 25 18.04 -20.08 16.05
C ALA A 25 17.40 -18.90 15.32
N GLY A 26 17.09 -17.81 16.03
CA GLY A 26 16.56 -16.58 15.43
C GLY A 26 17.51 -15.95 14.42
N TRP A 27 18.81 -15.90 14.73
CA TRP A 27 19.85 -15.40 13.82
C TRP A 27 20.00 -16.25 12.55
N SER A 28 19.81 -17.57 12.64
CA SER A 28 19.87 -18.46 11.47
C SER A 28 18.69 -18.25 10.52
N VAL A 29 17.47 -18.08 11.05
CA VAL A 29 16.28 -17.73 10.24
C VAL A 29 16.42 -16.33 9.64
N TYR A 30 16.90 -15.35 10.42
CA TYR A 30 17.16 -13.99 9.96
C TYR A 30 18.22 -13.94 8.84
N ARG A 31 19.31 -14.71 8.97
CA ARG A 31 20.33 -14.82 7.92
C ARG A 31 19.83 -15.55 6.68
N LEU A 32 18.92 -16.53 6.82
CA LEU A 32 18.31 -17.19 5.67
C LEU A 32 17.36 -16.25 4.91
N TRP A 33 16.64 -15.38 5.62
CA TRP A 33 15.83 -14.31 5.04
C TRP A 33 16.70 -13.28 4.31
N GLN A 34 17.79 -12.80 4.92
CA GLN A 34 18.76 -11.91 4.26
C GLN A 34 19.37 -12.52 2.99
N ARG A 35 19.69 -13.83 3.00
CA ARG A 35 20.24 -14.55 1.83
C ARG A 35 19.24 -14.70 0.68
N CYS A 36 17.93 -14.64 0.96
CA CYS A 36 16.89 -14.61 -0.07
C CYS A 36 16.71 -13.21 -0.66
N CYS A 37 16.80 -12.14 0.14
CA CYS A 37 16.79 -10.77 -0.38
C CYS A 37 17.97 -10.48 -1.33
N GLU A 38 19.19 -10.91 -1.01
CA GLU A 38 20.38 -10.63 -1.83
C GLU A 38 20.40 -11.31 -3.21
N ARG A 39 19.55 -12.31 -3.47
CA ARG A 39 19.49 -12.99 -4.79
C ARG A 39 18.61 -12.26 -5.82
N GLY A 40 17.89 -11.22 -5.40
CA GLY A 40 16.96 -10.46 -6.26
C GLY A 40 17.58 -9.61 -7.38
N GLY A 41 18.91 -9.51 -7.49
CA GLY A 41 19.55 -8.68 -8.52
C GLY A 41 20.89 -9.23 -9.00
N ARG A 42 20.90 -9.95 -10.15
CA ARG A 42 22.16 -10.28 -10.86
C ARG A 42 22.02 -10.78 -12.31
N SER A 43 21.79 -9.85 -13.23
CA SER A 43 22.26 -9.92 -14.64
C SER A 43 21.99 -8.55 -15.29
N VAL A 44 23.00 -7.67 -15.40
CA VAL A 44 23.88 -7.51 -16.57
C VAL A 44 23.14 -6.95 -17.79
N GLY A 45 23.45 -5.69 -18.15
CA GLY A 45 22.85 -5.00 -19.30
C GLY A 45 23.23 -3.53 -19.39
N LEU A 46 24.50 -3.22 -19.67
CA LEU A 46 24.93 -1.88 -20.06
C LEU A 46 24.36 -1.53 -21.45
N ILE A 47 23.47 -0.54 -21.54
CA ILE A 47 23.09 0.13 -22.80
C ILE A 47 23.03 1.64 -22.52
N PRO A 48 23.64 2.51 -23.37
CA PRO A 48 23.89 3.91 -23.04
C PRO A 48 22.68 4.82 -23.24
N CYS A 49 22.65 5.94 -22.51
CA CYS A 49 21.68 7.02 -22.70
C CYS A 49 21.89 7.76 -24.02
N PRO A 50 20.83 8.05 -24.78
CA PRO A 50 20.77 9.16 -25.72
C PRO A 50 20.08 10.38 -25.09
N GLU A 51 20.85 11.45 -24.83
CA GLU A 51 20.40 12.85 -24.83
C GLU A 51 20.28 13.35 -26.29
N PRO A 52 19.78 14.57 -26.60
CA PRO A 52 18.98 15.55 -25.82
C PRO A 52 17.75 16.11 -26.61
N GLY A 53 16.99 17.06 -26.03
CA GLY A 53 16.05 17.89 -26.81
C GLY A 53 15.10 18.81 -26.02
N PRO A 54 15.39 20.12 -25.85
CA PRO A 54 14.47 21.12 -25.27
C PRO A 54 13.42 21.70 -26.27
N PRO A 55 12.41 22.50 -25.83
CA PRO A 55 11.05 22.44 -26.41
C PRO A 55 10.52 23.66 -27.23
N SER A 56 9.55 23.39 -28.13
CA SER A 56 8.33 24.18 -28.55
C SER A 56 8.45 25.68 -28.99
N PRO A 57 7.37 26.36 -29.46
CA PRO A 57 6.24 26.01 -30.36
C PRO A 57 6.34 26.90 -31.67
N PRO A 58 5.46 27.87 -32.08
CA PRO A 58 3.97 27.98 -32.18
C PRO A 58 3.42 28.44 -33.57
N LEU A 59 2.07 28.62 -33.67
CA LEU A 59 1.24 29.23 -34.76
C LEU A 59 1.07 28.42 -36.07
N ALA A 60 -0.11 28.31 -36.69
CA ALA A 60 -1.23 29.27 -36.75
C ALA A 60 -2.62 28.61 -36.96
N GLU A 61 -3.67 29.34 -36.62
CA GLU A 61 -5.10 29.04 -36.86
C GLU A 61 -5.46 29.23 -38.36
N PRO A 62 -6.59 28.69 -38.87
CA PRO A 62 -7.86 29.43 -38.72
C PRO A 62 -9.15 28.58 -38.61
N VAL A 63 -10.16 29.16 -37.94
CA VAL A 63 -11.59 28.79 -38.05
C VAL A 63 -12.21 29.36 -39.33
N PRO A 64 -13.23 28.69 -39.93
CA PRO A 64 -14.62 29.08 -39.64
C PRO A 64 -15.64 27.91 -39.56
N GLY A 65 -16.79 28.15 -38.92
CA GLY A 65 -17.94 27.21 -38.86
C GLY A 65 -18.85 27.28 -40.10
N PRO A 66 -20.20 27.03 -40.02
CA PRO A 66 -21.04 26.89 -38.82
C PRO A 66 -22.05 25.70 -38.78
N ILE A 67 -22.47 25.33 -37.56
CA ILE A 67 -23.77 24.73 -37.14
C ILE A 67 -24.26 23.45 -37.87
N GLU A 68 -24.25 22.31 -37.18
CA GLU A 68 -25.45 21.46 -36.97
C GLU A 68 -25.35 20.73 -35.60
N LEU A 69 -26.45 20.69 -34.86
CA LEU A 69 -26.68 19.85 -33.67
C LEU A 69 -27.88 18.94 -34.01
N PRO A 70 -27.98 17.68 -33.53
CA PRO A 70 -27.23 17.09 -32.42
C PRO A 70 -26.57 15.71 -32.73
N ALA A 71 -25.96 15.10 -31.71
CA ALA A 71 -25.48 13.71 -31.66
C ALA A 71 -24.27 13.33 -32.55
N TYR A 72 -23.06 13.59 -32.07
CA TYR A 72 -22.43 12.64 -31.14
C TYR A 72 -21.39 13.36 -30.26
N VAL A 73 -21.42 13.15 -28.94
CA VAL A 73 -20.22 13.42 -28.14
C VAL A 73 -19.33 12.21 -28.39
N ALA A 74 -18.33 12.39 -29.25
CA ALA A 74 -17.25 11.44 -29.37
C ALA A 74 -16.71 11.16 -27.97
N ALA A 75 -16.77 9.90 -27.55
CA ALA A 75 -15.99 9.49 -26.40
C ALA A 75 -14.53 9.77 -26.76
N GLU A 76 -13.89 10.66 -26.00
CA GLU A 76 -12.44 10.78 -26.02
C GLU A 76 -11.90 9.47 -25.44
N GLU A 77 -11.65 8.52 -26.33
CA GLU A 77 -11.19 7.18 -25.97
C GLU A 77 -9.81 7.33 -25.31
N PRO A 78 -9.67 7.08 -24.00
CA PRO A 78 -8.41 7.29 -23.31
C PRO A 78 -7.36 6.37 -23.94
N PRO A 79 -6.14 6.88 -24.24
CA PRO A 79 -5.16 6.14 -25.02
C PRO A 79 -4.87 4.79 -24.36
N ALA A 80 -5.10 3.71 -25.12
CA ALA A 80 -5.03 2.34 -24.63
C ALA A 80 -3.69 2.10 -23.91
N PRO A 81 -3.70 1.64 -22.64
CA PRO A 81 -2.47 1.44 -21.90
C PRO A 81 -1.63 0.35 -22.55
N ALA A 82 -0.43 0.73 -23.00
CA ALA A 82 0.57 -0.23 -23.43
C ALA A 82 0.79 -1.27 -22.32
N LEU A 83 1.04 -2.52 -22.73
CA LEU A 83 1.15 -3.70 -21.85
C LEU A 83 2.34 -3.60 -20.88
N ALA A 84 2.19 -2.78 -19.85
CA ALA A 84 3.08 -2.74 -18.71
C ALA A 84 2.97 -4.06 -17.95
N SER A 85 4.12 -4.60 -17.53
CA SER A 85 4.15 -5.69 -16.56
C SER A 85 3.31 -5.33 -15.34
N PRO A 86 2.60 -6.30 -14.72
CA PRO A 86 1.75 -6.01 -13.57
C PRO A 86 2.59 -5.29 -12.50
N PRO A 87 2.15 -4.13 -11.99
CA PRO A 87 2.90 -3.37 -11.00
C PRO A 87 3.13 -4.23 -9.76
N ALA A 88 4.28 -4.04 -9.12
CA ALA A 88 4.58 -4.71 -7.86
C ALA A 88 3.48 -4.37 -6.82
N PRO A 89 3.04 -5.33 -5.99
CA PRO A 89 2.02 -5.06 -4.99
C PRO A 89 2.52 -4.06 -3.95
N ASP A 90 1.72 -3.03 -3.69
CA ASP A 90 2.00 -2.00 -2.71
C ASP A 90 1.63 -2.44 -1.28
N ASP A 91 2.25 -1.78 -0.31
CA ASP A 91 1.90 -1.92 1.10
C ASP A 91 0.63 -1.10 1.43
N LEU A 92 -0.55 -1.63 1.09
CA LEU A 92 -1.84 -1.00 1.38
C LEU A 92 -2.07 -0.76 2.89
N SER A 93 -1.27 -1.34 3.79
CA SER A 93 -1.39 -1.11 5.24
C SER A 93 -0.92 0.29 5.69
N ARG A 94 -0.36 1.09 4.79
CA ARG A 94 -0.04 2.52 5.00
C ARG A 94 -1.27 3.42 5.07
N ILE A 95 -2.42 2.94 4.59
CA ILE A 95 -3.69 3.66 4.59
C ILE A 95 -4.41 3.45 5.92
N GLU A 96 -4.85 4.53 6.56
CA GLU A 96 -5.51 4.45 7.86
C GLU A 96 -6.85 3.72 7.75
N GLY A 97 -7.02 2.69 8.59
CA GLY A 97 -8.16 1.77 8.56
C GLY A 97 -7.91 0.47 7.77
N ILE A 98 -6.87 0.41 6.93
CA ILE A 98 -6.50 -0.81 6.21
C ILE A 98 -5.55 -1.66 7.06
N GLY A 99 -6.13 -2.50 7.92
CA GLY A 99 -5.37 -3.54 8.63
C GLY A 99 -4.89 -4.67 7.70
N PRO A 100 -3.95 -5.53 8.15
CA PRO A 100 -3.40 -6.63 7.34
C PRO A 100 -4.47 -7.63 6.86
N LYS A 101 -5.62 -7.72 7.53
CA LYS A 101 -6.76 -8.53 7.09
C LYS A 101 -7.55 -7.90 5.94
N VAL A 102 -7.64 -6.56 5.91
CA VAL A 102 -8.26 -5.79 4.82
C VAL A 102 -7.35 -5.81 3.61
N ALA A 103 -6.03 -5.59 3.78
CA ALA A 103 -5.07 -5.67 2.68
C ALA A 103 -5.12 -7.02 1.95
N GLN A 104 -5.22 -8.14 2.69
CA GLN A 104 -5.41 -9.48 2.09
C GLN A 104 -6.73 -9.61 1.33
N LEU A 105 -7.81 -8.99 1.81
CA LEU A 105 -9.12 -9.03 1.17
C LEU A 105 -9.13 -8.20 -0.14
N LEU A 106 -8.51 -7.03 -0.12
CA LEU A 106 -8.32 -6.18 -1.30
C LEU A 106 -7.45 -6.89 -2.35
N ALA A 107 -6.34 -7.49 -1.94
CA ALA A 107 -5.46 -8.26 -2.84
C ALA A 107 -6.13 -9.51 -3.44
N ALA A 108 -7.14 -10.08 -2.76
CA ALA A 108 -7.99 -11.15 -3.27
C ALA A 108 -9.05 -10.65 -4.29
N ALA A 109 -9.40 -9.36 -4.24
CA ALA A 109 -10.23 -8.67 -5.23
C ALA A 109 -9.39 -7.91 -6.29
N ASP A 110 -8.14 -8.33 -6.50
CA ASP A 110 -7.15 -7.75 -7.42
C ASP A 110 -6.70 -6.31 -7.15
N ILE A 111 -7.18 -5.68 -6.07
CA ILE A 111 -6.69 -4.37 -5.60
C ILE A 111 -5.39 -4.59 -4.82
N ARG A 112 -4.26 -4.47 -5.51
CA ARG A 112 -2.91 -4.69 -4.98
C ARG A 112 -2.04 -3.44 -4.96
N THR A 113 -2.44 -2.37 -5.64
CA THR A 113 -1.68 -1.10 -5.68
C THR A 113 -2.47 0.08 -5.13
N PHE A 114 -1.76 1.13 -4.72
CA PHE A 114 -2.36 2.40 -4.32
C PHE A 114 -3.20 3.01 -5.46
N ALA A 115 -2.73 2.90 -6.72
CA ALA A 115 -3.46 3.38 -7.89
C ALA A 115 -4.79 2.63 -8.11
N GLN A 116 -4.81 1.31 -7.94
CA GLN A 116 -6.05 0.52 -8.01
C GLN A 116 -7.02 0.86 -6.88
N LEU A 117 -6.50 1.10 -5.67
CA LEU A 117 -7.32 1.49 -4.51
C LEU A 117 -7.89 2.91 -4.64
N ALA A 118 -7.13 3.84 -5.25
CA ALA A 118 -7.57 5.19 -5.56
C ALA A 118 -8.67 5.22 -6.65
N ALA A 119 -8.64 4.27 -7.59
CA ALA A 119 -9.66 4.12 -8.63
C ALA A 119 -10.93 3.39 -8.15
N ALA A 120 -10.89 2.67 -7.02
CA ALA A 120 -12.03 1.98 -6.45
C ALA A 120 -12.97 2.94 -5.72
N THR A 121 -14.29 2.75 -5.84
CA THR A 121 -15.25 3.61 -5.16
C THR A 121 -15.46 3.19 -3.70
N PRO A 122 -15.80 4.12 -2.78
CA PRO A 122 -16.16 3.79 -1.40
C PRO A 122 -17.27 2.74 -1.31
N GLU A 123 -18.20 2.71 -2.27
CA GLU A 123 -19.33 1.78 -2.35
C GLU A 123 -18.84 0.35 -2.62
N GLN A 124 -17.98 0.17 -3.64
CA GLN A 124 -17.38 -1.13 -3.98
C GLN A 124 -16.58 -1.68 -2.80
N LEU A 125 -15.78 -0.83 -2.15
CA LEU A 125 -15.01 -1.18 -0.96
C LEU A 125 -15.94 -1.57 0.21
N ARG A 126 -17.08 -0.86 0.38
CA ARG A 126 -18.09 -1.13 1.42
C ARG A 126 -18.81 -2.46 1.19
N GLU A 127 -19.08 -2.85 -0.05
CA GLU A 127 -19.67 -4.16 -0.39
C GLU A 127 -18.69 -5.32 -0.08
N LEU A 128 -17.44 -5.18 -0.52
CA LEU A 128 -16.35 -6.13 -0.25
C LEU A 128 -16.11 -6.31 1.26
N LEU A 129 -16.11 -5.22 2.04
CA LEU A 129 -16.03 -5.28 3.51
C LEU A 129 -17.26 -5.96 4.14
N GLN A 130 -18.46 -5.75 3.60
CA GLN A 130 -19.68 -6.41 4.09
C GLN A 130 -19.64 -7.92 3.88
N GLN A 131 -19.17 -8.40 2.72
CA GLN A 131 -18.97 -9.81 2.42
C GLN A 131 -17.99 -10.45 3.42
N ALA A 132 -16.91 -9.76 3.76
CA ALA A 132 -15.93 -10.19 4.76
C ALA A 132 -16.37 -10.00 6.23
N ARG A 133 -17.59 -9.51 6.48
CA ARG A 133 -18.14 -9.16 7.81
C ARG A 133 -17.36 -8.06 8.56
N LEU A 134 -16.59 -7.23 7.86
CA LEU A 134 -15.78 -6.13 8.40
C LEU A 134 -16.51 -4.79 8.43
N ARG A 135 -17.80 -4.79 8.81
CA ARG A 135 -18.73 -3.64 8.71
C ARG A 135 -18.38 -2.42 9.58
N PHE A 136 -17.41 -2.55 10.49
CA PHE A 136 -16.99 -1.48 11.40
C PHE A 136 -15.96 -0.53 10.77
N MET A 137 -15.32 -0.93 9.66
CA MET A 137 -14.35 -0.10 8.94
C MET A 137 -15.05 0.90 8.04
N ASN A 138 -14.51 2.11 7.91
CA ASN A 138 -15.00 3.12 6.98
C ASN A 138 -14.07 3.27 5.78
N PRO A 139 -14.49 2.89 4.56
CA PRO A 139 -13.67 3.05 3.36
C PRO A 139 -13.74 4.43 2.70
N GLU A 140 -14.56 5.37 3.20
CA GLU A 140 -14.78 6.70 2.57
C GLU A 140 -13.50 7.47 2.24
N THR A 141 -12.50 7.42 3.13
CA THR A 141 -11.22 8.13 2.97
C THR A 141 -10.10 7.27 2.41
N TRP A 142 -10.36 6.00 2.08
CA TRP A 142 -9.32 5.11 1.53
C TRP A 142 -8.89 5.49 0.12
N PRO A 143 -9.79 5.82 -0.84
CA PRO A 143 -9.37 6.26 -2.17
C PRO A 143 -8.57 7.57 -2.15
N GLU A 144 -8.96 8.52 -1.30
CA GLU A 144 -8.27 9.82 -1.12
C GLU A 144 -6.84 9.62 -0.59
N GLN A 145 -6.69 8.85 0.50
CA GLN A 145 -5.37 8.48 1.05
C GLN A 145 -4.53 7.68 0.03
N ALA A 146 -5.15 6.76 -0.71
CA ALA A 146 -4.47 5.94 -1.71
C ALA A 146 -4.01 6.78 -2.91
N ALA A 147 -4.76 7.81 -3.31
CA ALA A 147 -4.34 8.73 -4.36
C ALA A 147 -3.06 9.49 -3.97
N LEU A 148 -2.95 9.93 -2.71
CA LEU A 148 -1.74 10.58 -2.19
C LEU A 148 -0.54 9.61 -2.15
N ALA A 149 -0.77 8.38 -1.66
CA ALA A 149 0.26 7.33 -1.64
C ALA A 149 0.73 6.93 -3.06
N ALA A 150 -0.19 6.85 -4.04
CA ALA A 150 0.12 6.56 -5.44
C ALA A 150 0.95 7.67 -6.12
N GLN A 151 0.78 8.93 -5.68
CA GLN A 151 1.59 10.08 -6.11
C GLN A 151 2.94 10.17 -5.36
N GLY A 152 3.15 9.35 -4.33
CA GLY A 152 4.32 9.44 -3.45
C GLY A 152 4.27 10.61 -2.46
N ASP A 153 3.11 11.27 -2.30
CA ASP A 153 2.92 12.37 -1.37
C ASP A 153 2.66 11.86 0.07
N TRP A 154 3.75 11.43 0.70
CA TRP A 154 3.73 10.93 2.08
C TRP A 154 3.49 12.03 3.12
N ASP A 155 3.81 13.29 2.80
CA ASP A 155 3.57 14.43 3.70
C ASP A 155 2.09 14.82 3.68
N GLY A 156 1.49 14.98 2.50
CA GLY A 156 0.06 15.17 2.32
C GLY A 156 -0.76 14.02 2.91
N LEU A 157 -0.33 12.76 2.73
CA LEU A 157 -0.97 11.61 3.39
C LEU A 157 -0.93 11.75 4.91
N THR A 158 0.22 12.11 5.49
CA THR A 158 0.38 12.31 6.94
C THR A 158 -0.47 13.48 7.44
N ALA A 159 -0.56 14.57 6.68
CA ALA A 159 -1.37 15.73 6.99
C ALA A 159 -2.88 15.44 6.94
N LEU A 160 -3.31 14.60 5.98
CA LEU A 160 -4.68 14.08 5.90
C LEU A 160 -4.99 13.17 7.09
N GLN A 161 -4.14 12.19 7.39
CA GLN A 161 -4.34 11.25 8.51
C GLN A 161 -4.46 11.95 9.87
N ARG A 162 -3.73 13.06 10.10
CA ARG A 162 -3.89 13.89 11.33
C ARG A 162 -5.29 14.52 11.49
N GLN A 163 -6.06 14.64 10.42
CA GLN A 163 -7.43 15.16 10.41
C GLN A 163 -8.47 14.04 10.48
N LEU A 164 -8.04 12.78 10.44
CA LEU A 164 -8.87 11.60 10.49
C LEU A 164 -8.81 10.92 11.88
N GLN A 165 -9.88 10.21 12.21
CA GLN A 165 -9.95 9.29 13.35
C GLN A 165 -10.62 7.98 12.90
N GLY A 166 -9.81 6.95 12.67
CA GLY A 166 -10.30 5.67 12.14
C GLY A 166 -10.88 5.81 10.73
N GLY A 167 -10.30 6.68 9.90
CA GLY A 167 -10.77 6.96 8.55
C GLY A 167 -12.03 7.86 8.46
N ARG A 168 -12.41 8.55 9.55
CA ARG A 168 -13.48 9.58 9.56
C ARG A 168 -12.88 10.96 9.82
N ARG A 169 -13.29 11.98 9.07
CA ARG A 169 -12.88 13.37 9.33
C ARG A 169 -13.41 13.83 10.69
N ILE A 170 -12.54 14.33 11.56
CA ILE A 170 -12.96 14.95 12.82
C ILE A 170 -13.33 16.39 12.52
N GLU A 171 -14.58 16.78 12.76
CA GLU A 171 -14.92 18.20 12.83
C GLU A 171 -14.46 18.77 14.18
N PRO A 172 -13.72 19.89 14.20
CA PRO A 172 -13.41 20.58 15.45
C PRO A 172 -14.70 20.94 16.17
N ARG A 173 -14.82 20.54 17.45
CA ARG A 173 -15.89 21.04 18.30
C ARG A 173 -15.51 22.46 18.75
N GLU A 174 -16.12 23.45 18.11
CA GLU A 174 -16.16 24.85 18.59
C GLU A 174 -16.94 24.98 19.91
#